data_AF-G0PC96-F1
#
_entry.id   AF-G0PC96-F1
#
_cell.length_a   1.000
_cell.length_b   1.000
_cell.length_c   1.000
_cell.angle_alpha   90.00
_cell.angle_beta   90.00
_cell.angle_gamma   90.00
#
_symmetry.space_group_name_H-M   'P 1'
#
loop_
_entity.id
_entity.type
_entity.pdbx_description
1 polymer ?
#
loop_
_entity_poly.entity_id
_entity_poly.type
_entity_poly.pdbx_seq_one_letter_code
_entity_poly.pdbx_strand_id
1 'polypeptide(L)'
;MFDPDWNPANDDQAMARVWRDGQKKTCFIYRLLATGSIEEKMFQRQTHKKALSSCVVDAGEDVARHFSNEQLRELFKLESTVASDTHTKLKCKRCIQGLESVDPPVTADCASDLANWFHSEKNARKVADNVLRAVYECGSISFVFHQKSHNVEAKKVEEKVEEMDDDYVPSEAEEDEE
;
A
#
# COMPACT_ATOMS: atom_id res chain seq x y z
N MET A 1 -2.51 -2.71 7.33
CA MET A 1 -3.24 -3.97 7.56
C MET A 1 -2.22 -5.08 7.54
N PHE A 2 -2.11 -5.82 8.64
CA PHE A 2 -1.10 -6.87 8.80
C PHE A 2 -1.55 -8.17 8.13
N ASP A 3 -2.78 -8.60 8.40
CA ASP A 3 -3.30 -9.86 7.85
C ASP A 3 -4.44 -9.59 6.85
N PRO A 4 -4.35 -10.12 5.60
CA PRO A 4 -5.44 -10.01 4.64
C PRO A 4 -6.63 -10.90 5.05
N ASP A 5 -7.84 -10.33 5.09
CA ASP A 5 -9.06 -11.08 5.40
C ASP A 5 -9.66 -11.73 4.15
N TRP A 6 -10.29 -12.90 4.25
CA TRP A 6 -11.04 -13.48 3.12
C TRP A 6 -12.19 -12.58 2.64
N ASN A 7 -12.69 -11.69 3.50
CA ASN A 7 -13.70 -10.69 3.18
C ASN A 7 -13.05 -9.33 2.82
N PRO A 8 -13.07 -8.90 1.55
CA PRO A 8 -12.50 -7.62 1.14
C PRO A 8 -13.17 -6.40 1.80
N ALA A 9 -14.42 -6.52 2.27
CA ALA A 9 -15.13 -5.42 2.92
C ALA A 9 -14.50 -5.01 4.25
N ASN A 10 -13.79 -5.91 4.93
CA ASN A 10 -13.10 -5.60 6.18
C ASN A 10 -11.94 -4.63 5.93
N ASP A 11 -11.22 -4.79 4.82
CA ASP A 11 -10.17 -3.85 4.41
C ASP A 11 -10.77 -2.47 4.10
N ASP A 12 -11.87 -2.43 3.34
CA ASP A 12 -12.52 -1.19 2.93
C ASP A 12 -13.04 -0.40 4.15
N GLN A 13 -13.61 -1.10 5.14
CA GLN A 13 -13.99 -0.48 6.41
C GLN A 13 -12.79 0.05 7.20
N ALA A 14 -11.66 -0.66 7.22
CA ALA A 14 -10.46 -0.21 7.90
C ALA A 14 -9.88 1.06 7.23
N MET A 15 -9.88 1.10 5.89
CA MET A 15 -9.42 2.27 5.13
C MET A 15 -10.28 3.51 5.40
N ALA A 16 -11.60 3.35 5.45
CA ALA A 16 -12.55 4.42 5.73
C ALA A 16 -12.41 5.05 7.14
N ARG A 17 -11.70 4.41 8.07
CA ARG A 17 -11.41 4.99 9.39
C ARG A 17 -10.36 6.10 9.34
N VAL A 18 -9.44 6.02 8.39
CA VAL A 18 -8.28 6.92 8.30
C VAL A 18 -8.46 7.98 7.21
N TRP A 19 -8.93 7.56 6.04
CA TRP A 19 -9.22 8.47 4.94
C TRP A 19 -10.72 8.84 4.96
N ARG A 20 -11.02 9.98 5.60
CA ARG A 20 -12.38 10.49 5.83
C ARG A 20 -12.39 12.01 5.92
N ASP A 21 -13.58 12.59 5.88
CA ASP A 21 -13.78 14.04 6.03
C ASP A 21 -13.14 14.57 7.32
N GLY A 22 -12.50 15.73 7.20
CA GLY A 22 -11.76 16.37 8.30
C GLY A 22 -10.30 15.95 8.42
N GLN A 23 -9.84 14.97 7.63
CA GLN A 23 -8.42 14.65 7.54
C GLN A 23 -7.64 15.81 6.89
N LYS A 24 -6.55 16.23 7.54
CA LYS A 24 -5.69 17.36 7.08
C LYS A 24 -4.32 16.90 6.58
N LYS A 25 -3.92 15.66 6.89
CA LYS A 25 -2.62 15.10 6.52
C LYS A 25 -2.76 14.10 5.38
N THR A 26 -1.70 13.92 4.60
CA THR A 26 -1.61 12.84 3.62
C THR A 26 -1.71 11.49 4.34
N CYS A 27 -2.63 10.64 3.89
CA CYS A 27 -2.81 9.29 4.41
C CYS A 27 -2.03 8.27 3.59
N PHE A 28 -1.38 7.34 4.27
CA PHE A 28 -0.77 6.16 3.67
C PHE A 28 -1.49 4.92 4.17
N ILE A 29 -1.90 4.05 3.25
CA ILE A 29 -2.58 2.80 3.55
C ILE A 29 -1.67 1.67 3.09
N TYR A 30 -1.21 0.87 4.05
CA TYR A 30 -0.35 -0.28 3.76
C TYR A 30 -1.13 -1.58 3.89
N ARG A 31 -0.94 -2.45 2.90
CA ARG A 31 -1.35 -3.86 2.94
C ARG A 31 -0.07 -4.68 2.84
N LEU A 32 0.27 -5.35 3.93
CA LEU A 32 1.44 -6.21 3.99
C LEU A 32 1.03 -7.62 3.59
N LEU A 33 1.83 -8.27 2.76
CA LEU A 33 1.60 -9.61 2.26
C LEU A 33 2.94 -10.35 2.22
N ALA A 34 3.00 -11.55 2.79
CA ALA A 34 4.15 -12.42 2.64
C ALA A 34 4.21 -12.96 1.20
N THR A 35 5.29 -12.64 0.49
CA THR A 35 5.52 -13.02 -0.91
C THR A 35 5.43 -14.52 -1.13
N GLY A 36 4.69 -14.91 -2.16
CA GLY A 36 4.53 -16.30 -2.58
C GLY A 36 3.75 -17.18 -1.60
N SER A 37 3.30 -16.62 -0.47
CA SER A 37 2.56 -17.35 0.55
C SER A 37 1.06 -17.39 0.25
N ILE A 38 0.31 -18.07 1.13
CA ILE A 38 -1.16 -18.10 1.08
C ILE A 38 -1.78 -16.70 1.15
N GLU A 39 -1.15 -15.74 1.84
CA GLU A 39 -1.64 -14.36 1.95
C GLU A 39 -1.72 -13.68 0.58
N GLU A 40 -0.70 -13.86 -0.25
CA GLU A 40 -0.68 -13.31 -1.60
C GLU A 40 -1.73 -13.99 -2.49
N LYS A 41 -1.94 -15.30 -2.34
CA LYS A 41 -3.01 -16.04 -3.05
C LYS A 41 -4.41 -15.59 -2.58
N MET A 42 -4.60 -15.32 -1.29
CA MET A 42 -5.84 -14.77 -0.74
C MET A 42 -6.14 -13.39 -1.33
N PHE A 43 -5.13 -12.51 -1.38
CA PHE A 43 -5.25 -11.19 -1.97
C PHE A 43 -5.60 -11.23 -3.47
N GLN A 44 -5.00 -12.14 -4.24
CA GLN A 44 -5.38 -12.35 -5.64
C GLN A 44 -6.86 -12.70 -5.80
N ARG A 45 -7.39 -13.56 -4.92
CA ARG A 45 -8.81 -13.95 -4.96
C ARG A 45 -9.74 -12.81 -4.56
N GLN A 46 -9.36 -11.97 -3.59
CA GLN A 46 -10.13 -10.76 -3.26
C GLN A 46 -10.20 -9.83 -4.48
N THR A 47 -9.07 -9.59 -5.14
CA THR A 47 -8.99 -8.73 -6.32
C THR A 47 -9.86 -9.29 -7.45
N HIS A 48 -9.79 -10.60 -7.71
CA HIS A 48 -10.64 -11.27 -8.70
C HIS A 48 -12.14 -11.17 -8.35
N LYS A 49 -12.52 -11.35 -7.08
CA LYS A 49 -13.90 -11.18 -6.62
C LYS A 49 -14.39 -9.73 -6.80
N LYS A 50 -13.57 -8.73 -6.48
CA LYS A 50 -13.90 -7.31 -6.70
C LYS A 50 -14.11 -7.01 -8.19
N ALA A 51 -13.21 -7.50 -9.05
CA ALA A 51 -13.34 -7.34 -10.50
C ALA A 51 -14.64 -7.97 -11.04
N LEU A 52 -14.96 -9.21 -10.64
CA LEU A 52 -16.21 -9.88 -11.05
C LEU A 52 -17.46 -9.17 -10.50
N SER A 53 -17.45 -8.71 -9.25
CA SER A 53 -18.57 -7.97 -8.66
C SER A 53 -18.86 -6.66 -9.39
N SER A 54 -17.86 -6.04 -10.02
CA SER A 54 -18.04 -4.86 -10.86
C SER A 54 -18.63 -5.18 -12.25
N CYS A 55 -18.57 -6.44 -12.69
CA CYS A 55 -19.08 -6.89 -13.99
C CYS A 55 -20.45 -7.57 -13.92
N VAL A 56 -20.84 -8.10 -12.76
CA VAL A 56 -22.10 -8.84 -12.59
C VAL A 56 -23.21 -7.90 -12.13
N VAL A 57 -23.94 -7.38 -13.11
CA VAL A 57 -25.35 -7.00 -12.97
C VAL A 57 -26.14 -8.12 -13.67
N ASP A 58 -27.03 -8.79 -12.93
CA ASP A 58 -27.87 -9.92 -13.35
C ASP A 58 -27.19 -11.23 -13.78
N ALA A 59 -27.11 -12.18 -12.84
CA ALA A 59 -27.40 -13.59 -13.08
C ALA A 59 -27.63 -14.30 -11.74
N GLY A 60 -28.89 -14.52 -11.39
CA GLY A 60 -29.28 -15.37 -10.29
C GLY A 60 -29.04 -16.83 -10.64
N GLU A 61 -27.85 -17.34 -10.35
CA GLU A 61 -27.60 -18.79 -10.28
C GLU A 61 -26.67 -19.09 -9.10
N ASP A 62 -27.10 -20.06 -8.29
CA ASP A 62 -26.31 -20.67 -7.22
C ASP A 62 -25.05 -21.32 -7.80
N VAL A 63 -23.97 -20.53 -7.95
CA VAL A 63 -22.66 -21.04 -8.33
C VAL A 63 -22.14 -21.89 -7.18
N ALA A 64 -22.29 -23.21 -7.32
CA ALA A 64 -21.73 -24.21 -6.43
C ALA A 64 -20.23 -23.90 -6.18
N ARG A 65 -19.95 -23.49 -4.94
CA ARG A 65 -18.66 -22.98 -4.45
C ARG A 65 -17.65 -24.10 -4.20
N HIS A 66 -17.27 -24.85 -5.22
CA HIS A 66 -16.25 -25.89 -5.06
C HIS A 66 -14.95 -25.50 -5.75
N PHE A 67 -13.90 -25.30 -4.95
CA PHE A 67 -12.54 -25.23 -5.45
C PHE A 67 -12.22 -26.54 -6.19
N SER A 68 -11.60 -26.44 -7.36
CA SER A 68 -10.97 -27.64 -7.94
C SER A 68 -9.80 -28.09 -7.05
N ASN A 69 -9.49 -29.38 -7.07
CA ASN A 69 -8.32 -29.91 -6.35
C ASN A 69 -7.01 -29.20 -6.75
N GLU A 70 -6.92 -28.76 -8.01
CA GLU A 70 -5.78 -27.98 -8.49
C GLU A 70 -5.73 -26.58 -7.88
N GLN A 71 -6.87 -25.88 -7.78
CA GLN A 71 -6.96 -24.58 -7.13
C GLN A 71 -6.64 -24.63 -5.63
N LEU A 72 -6.94 -25.75 -4.96
CA LEU A 72 -6.54 -25.98 -3.58
C LEU A 72 -5.03 -26.20 -3.47
N ARG A 73 -4.43 -27.01 -4.36
CA ARG A 73 -2.98 -27.21 -4.38
C ARG A 73 -2.23 -25.90 -4.60
N GLU A 74 -2.70 -25.07 -5.53
CA GLU A 74 -2.12 -23.76 -5.83
C GLU A 74 -2.25 -22.79 -4.64
N LEU A 75 -3.31 -22.91 -3.83
CA LEU A 75 -3.53 -22.06 -2.66
C LEU A 75 -2.49 -22.31 -1.56
N PHE A 76 -2.06 -23.56 -1.39
CA PHE A 76 -1.09 -23.97 -0.37
C PHE A 76 0.35 -24.09 -0.92
N LYS A 77 0.58 -23.66 -2.16
CA LYS A 77 1.91 -23.64 -2.76
C LYS A 77 2.66 -22.37 -2.34
N LEU A 78 3.85 -22.55 -1.77
CA LEU A 78 4.78 -21.46 -1.48
C LEU A 78 5.71 -21.20 -2.68
N GLU A 79 5.77 -19.96 -3.14
CA GLU A 79 6.69 -19.52 -4.20
C GLU A 79 7.81 -18.64 -3.63
N SER A 80 9.00 -19.20 -3.42
CA SER A 80 10.12 -18.49 -2.74
C SER A 80 11.06 -17.72 -3.67
N THR A 81 10.94 -17.89 -4.99
CA THR A 81 11.89 -17.35 -5.97
C THR A 81 11.39 -16.09 -6.69
N VAL A 82 10.11 -15.75 -6.51
CA VAL A 82 9.47 -14.61 -7.15
C VAL A 82 9.48 -13.40 -6.23
N ALA A 83 9.60 -12.20 -6.79
CA ALA A 83 9.44 -10.96 -6.02
C ALA A 83 7.97 -10.69 -5.65
N SER A 84 7.04 -11.07 -6.53
CA SER A 84 5.60 -11.11 -6.27
C SER A 84 4.96 -12.17 -7.18
N ASP A 85 4.24 -13.11 -6.59
CA ASP A 85 3.43 -14.08 -7.35
C ASP A 85 2.30 -13.36 -8.10
N THR A 86 1.73 -12.33 -7.49
CA THR A 86 0.67 -11.50 -8.10
C THR A 86 1.17 -10.82 -9.36
N HIS A 87 2.33 -10.16 -9.30
CA HIS A 87 2.92 -9.52 -10.48
C HIS A 87 3.24 -10.53 -11.58
N THR A 88 3.75 -11.72 -11.21
CA THR A 88 4.04 -12.80 -12.15
C THR A 88 2.78 -13.27 -12.87
N LYS A 89 1.66 -13.44 -12.15
CA LYS A 89 0.36 -13.83 -12.71
C LYS A 89 -0.29 -12.75 -13.56
N LEU A 90 -0.07 -11.47 -13.26
CA LEU A 90 -0.53 -10.35 -14.10
C LEU A 90 0.13 -10.35 -15.49
N LYS A 91 1.29 -10.99 -15.66
CA LYS A 91 2.08 -10.99 -16.91
C LYS A 91 2.26 -9.56 -17.43
N CYS A 92 2.69 -8.66 -16.54
CA CYS A 92 2.78 -7.24 -16.81
C CYS A 92 3.71 -6.95 -18.00
N LYS A 93 3.20 -6.20 -18.98
CA LYS A 93 3.99 -5.77 -20.15
C LYS A 93 4.74 -4.46 -19.93
N ARG A 94 4.44 -3.74 -18.84
CA ARG A 94 5.07 -2.47 -18.47
C ARG A 94 6.36 -2.67 -17.66
N CYS A 95 6.60 -3.87 -17.15
CA CYS A 95 7.79 -4.20 -16.36
C CYS A 95 8.74 -5.07 -17.20
N ILE A 96 9.97 -4.62 -17.37
CA ILE A 96 11.03 -5.34 -18.08
C ILE A 96 12.16 -5.59 -17.09
N GLN A 97 12.44 -6.87 -16.80
CA GLN A 97 13.49 -7.28 -15.85
C GLN A 97 13.36 -6.61 -14.45
N GLY A 98 12.14 -6.45 -13.95
CA GLY A 98 11.86 -5.83 -12.65
C GLY A 98 11.95 -4.29 -12.61
N LEU A 99 12.10 -3.65 -13.78
CA LEU A 99 12.03 -2.20 -13.92
C LEU A 99 10.76 -1.82 -14.69
N GLU A 100 9.98 -0.91 -14.11
CA GLU A 100 8.80 -0.35 -14.76
C GLU A 100 9.24 0.64 -15.86
N SER A 101 9.11 0.22 -17.12
CA SER A 101 9.49 0.99 -18.30
C SER A 101 8.43 2.00 -18.72
N VAL A 102 7.16 1.73 -18.42
CA VAL A 102 6.02 2.58 -18.77
C VAL A 102 5.18 2.82 -17.52
N ASP A 103 4.95 4.09 -17.22
CA ASP A 103 4.08 4.51 -16.12
C ASP A 103 2.64 4.02 -16.35
N PRO A 104 1.88 3.77 -15.28
CA PRO A 104 0.45 3.47 -15.39
C PRO A 104 -0.34 4.61 -16.05
N PRO A 105 -1.55 4.33 -16.56
CA PRO A 105 -2.42 5.35 -17.13
C PRO A 105 -2.64 6.53 -16.17
N VAL A 106 -2.62 7.76 -16.67
CA VAL A 106 -2.83 8.98 -15.86
C VAL A 106 -4.21 9.03 -15.19
N THR A 107 -5.17 8.28 -15.72
CA THR A 107 -6.53 8.14 -15.18
C THR A 107 -6.64 7.07 -14.09
N ALA A 108 -5.58 6.28 -13.86
CA ALA A 108 -5.60 5.23 -12.86
C ALA A 108 -5.53 5.81 -11.44
N ASP A 109 -6.28 5.20 -10.54
CA ASP A 109 -6.45 5.61 -9.15
C ASP A 109 -6.38 4.40 -8.20
N CYS A 110 -6.59 4.63 -6.90
CA CYS A 110 -6.56 3.57 -5.89
C CYS A 110 -7.70 2.53 -6.02
N ALA A 111 -8.70 2.76 -6.89
CA ALA A 111 -9.77 1.80 -7.16
C ALA A 111 -9.50 0.97 -8.43
N SER A 112 -8.53 1.39 -9.23
CA SER A 112 -8.14 0.72 -10.47
C SER A 112 -7.46 -0.64 -10.20
N ASP A 113 -7.48 -1.53 -11.19
CA ASP A 113 -6.78 -2.81 -11.12
C ASP A 113 -5.29 -2.67 -10.83
N LEU A 114 -4.71 -3.65 -10.13
CA LEU A 114 -3.27 -3.69 -9.83
C LEU A 114 -2.39 -3.64 -11.07
N ALA A 115 -2.89 -4.09 -12.22
CA ALA A 115 -2.19 -3.97 -13.50
C ALA A 115 -1.96 -2.49 -13.90
N ASN A 116 -2.78 -1.58 -13.40
CA ASN A 116 -2.75 -0.13 -13.64
C ASN A 116 -2.16 0.65 -12.45
N TRP A 117 -1.58 -0.02 -11.47
CA TRP A 117 -0.84 0.63 -10.38
C TRP A 117 0.64 0.73 -10.75
N PHE A 118 1.40 1.55 -10.03
CA PHE A 118 2.85 1.58 -10.16
C PHE A 118 3.46 0.30 -9.58
N HIS A 119 4.45 -0.24 -10.27
CA HIS A 119 5.14 -1.48 -9.92
C HIS A 119 6.60 -1.20 -9.55
N SER A 120 7.02 -1.58 -8.34
CA SER A 120 8.39 -1.37 -7.84
C SER A 120 9.00 -2.67 -7.32
N GLU A 121 9.94 -3.24 -8.07
CA GLU A 121 10.64 -4.51 -7.73
C GLU A 121 12.13 -4.33 -7.41
N LYS A 122 12.84 -3.50 -8.19
CA LYS A 122 14.28 -3.26 -7.97
C LYS A 122 14.58 -1.92 -7.32
N ASN A 123 13.62 -0.99 -7.37
CA ASN A 123 13.83 0.38 -6.96
C ASN A 123 12.52 1.02 -6.53
N ALA A 124 12.51 1.62 -5.35
CA ALA A 124 11.38 2.35 -4.79
C ALA A 124 11.42 3.87 -5.07
N ARG A 125 12.21 4.35 -6.04
CA ARG A 125 12.31 5.79 -6.40
C ARG A 125 10.95 6.44 -6.70
N LYS A 126 10.04 5.71 -7.34
CA LYS A 126 8.70 6.21 -7.69
C LYS A 126 7.72 6.16 -6.50
N VAL A 127 8.07 5.49 -5.41
CA VAL A 127 7.25 5.43 -4.20
C VAL A 127 7.29 6.78 -3.51
N ALA A 128 6.15 7.44 -3.37
CA ALA A 128 6.04 8.77 -2.78
C ALA A 128 6.32 8.80 -1.27
N ASP A 129 6.13 7.66 -0.59
CA ASP A 129 6.33 7.53 0.84
C ASP A 129 7.81 7.31 1.19
N ASN A 130 8.38 8.30 1.91
CA ASN A 130 9.76 8.26 2.37
C ASN A 130 10.02 7.12 3.37
N VAL A 131 9.05 6.82 4.24
CA VAL A 131 9.18 5.78 5.26
C VAL A 131 9.21 4.40 4.58
N LEU A 132 8.25 4.15 3.68
CA LEU A 132 8.23 2.90 2.92
C LEU A 132 9.49 2.72 2.07
N ARG A 133 10.00 3.79 1.45
CA ARG A 133 11.25 3.74 0.68
C ARG A 133 12.46 3.39 1.56
N ALA A 134 12.57 3.97 2.75
CA ALA A 134 13.65 3.62 3.69
C ALA A 134 13.59 2.14 4.11
N VAL A 135 12.39 1.61 4.40
CA VAL A 135 12.21 0.19 4.75
C VAL A 135 12.52 -0.73 3.57
N TYR A 136 12.18 -0.30 2.35
CA TYR A 136 12.48 -1.02 1.13
C TYR A 136 13.99 -1.19 0.92
N GLU A 137 14.76 -0.13 1.19
CA GLU A 137 16.23 -0.14 1.09
C GLU A 137 16.91 -1.07 2.10
N CYS A 138 16.25 -1.41 3.21
CA CYS A 138 16.71 -2.42 4.16
C CYS A 138 16.58 -3.87 3.64
N GLY A 139 15.97 -4.10 2.48
CA GLY A 139 15.86 -5.41 1.85
C GLY A 139 14.76 -6.32 2.40
N SER A 140 13.87 -5.79 3.27
CA SER A 140 12.73 -6.55 3.82
C SER A 140 11.53 -6.61 2.87
N ILE A 141 11.50 -5.78 1.84
CA ILE A 141 10.40 -5.68 0.87
C ILE A 141 10.90 -6.17 -0.50
N SER A 142 10.21 -7.16 -1.04
CA SER A 142 10.50 -7.77 -2.35
C SER A 142 9.82 -7.02 -3.50
N PHE A 143 8.61 -6.50 -3.30
CA PHE A 143 7.82 -5.84 -4.33
C PHE A 143 6.81 -4.87 -3.71
N VAL A 144 6.53 -3.76 -4.40
CA VAL A 144 5.49 -2.79 -4.01
C VAL A 144 4.59 -2.48 -5.21
N PHE A 145 3.29 -2.71 -5.00
CA PHE A 145 2.23 -2.03 -5.77
C PHE A 145 1.87 -0.74 -5.04
N HIS A 146 1.90 0.39 -5.72
CA HIS A 146 1.47 1.65 -5.10
C HIS A 146 0.65 2.52 -6.06
N GLN A 147 -0.26 3.30 -5.49
CA GLN A 147 -1.06 4.28 -6.20
C GLN A 147 -1.51 5.39 -5.25
N LYS A 148 -1.95 6.51 -5.81
CA LYS A 148 -2.51 7.67 -5.09
C LYS A 148 -3.92 7.97 -5.59
N SER A 149 -4.76 8.51 -4.71
CA SER A 149 -6.16 8.81 -5.05
C SER A 149 -6.29 10.04 -5.95
N HIS A 150 -5.41 11.02 -5.81
CA HIS A 150 -5.38 12.22 -6.64
C HIS A 150 -4.00 12.89 -6.56
N ASN A 151 -3.66 13.68 -7.58
CA ASN A 151 -2.48 14.54 -7.57
C ASN A 151 -2.75 15.76 -6.69
N VAL A 152 -2.34 15.69 -5.42
CA VAL A 152 -2.30 16.88 -4.56
C VAL A 152 -0.90 17.46 -4.65
N GLU A 153 -0.78 18.68 -5.19
CA GLU A 153 0.41 19.49 -4.95
C GLU A 153 0.47 19.80 -3.46
N ALA A 154 1.47 19.26 -2.76
CA ALA A 154 1.64 19.54 -1.35
C ALA A 154 1.92 21.05 -1.19
N LYS A 155 1.05 21.78 -0.48
CA LYS A 155 1.39 23.13 -0.02
C LYS A 155 2.64 22.98 0.86
N LYS A 156 3.73 23.65 0.48
CA LYS A 156 4.92 23.74 1.34
C LYS A 156 4.45 24.23 2.71
N VAL A 157 4.67 23.42 3.74
CA VAL A 157 4.54 23.87 5.11
C VAL A 157 5.70 24.83 5.32
N GLU A 158 5.40 26.12 5.45
CA GLU A 158 6.37 27.08 5.94
C GLU A 158 6.65 26.69 7.39
N GLU A 159 7.87 26.23 7.67
CA GLU A 159 8.36 26.10 9.04
C GLU A 159 8.32 27.49 9.67
N LYS A 160 7.31 27.75 10.50
CA LYS A 160 7.42 28.83 11.48
C LYS A 160 8.48 28.39 12.48
N VAL A 161 9.67 28.94 12.32
CA VAL A 161 10.65 29.01 13.40
C VAL A 161 9.99 29.85 14.49
N GLU A 162 9.52 29.20 15.56
CA GLU A 162 9.19 29.92 16.78
C GLU A 162 10.53 30.42 17.34
N GLU A 163 10.78 31.72 17.25
CA GLU A 163 11.87 32.36 17.98
C GLU A 163 11.64 32.12 19.47
N MET A 164 12.61 31.44 20.09
CA MET A 164 12.64 31.22 21.53
C MET A 164 13.14 32.52 22.15
N ASP A 165 12.22 33.31 22.74
CA ASP A 165 12.56 34.54 23.46
C ASP A 165 13.48 34.20 24.65
N ASP A 166 14.72 34.67 24.58
CA ASP A 166 15.83 34.35 25.48
C ASP A 166 15.84 35.22 26.76
N ASP A 167 14.66 35.52 27.32
CA ASP A 167 14.48 36.40 28.49
C ASP A 167 14.62 35.65 29.85
N TYR A 168 15.54 34.69 29.93
CA TYR A 168 15.90 34.10 31.23
C TYR A 168 16.93 34.99 31.94
N VAL A 169 16.47 35.82 32.87
CA VAL A 169 17.32 36.53 33.82
C VAL A 169 17.52 35.63 35.06
N PRO A 170 18.74 35.13 35.33
CA PRO A 170 19.00 34.39 36.56
C PRO A 170 18.88 35.33 37.77
N SER A 171 18.07 34.95 38.75
CA SER A 171 18.03 35.61 40.06
C SER A 171 19.38 35.45 40.75
N GLU A 172 20.05 36.57 41.08
CA GLU A 172 21.25 36.57 41.92
C GLU A 172 20.93 35.91 43.27
N ALA A 173 21.74 34.94 43.66
CA ALA A 173 21.68 34.33 44.97
C ALA A 173 22.16 35.35 46.00
N GLU A 174 21.34 35.65 47.00
CA GLU A 174 21.77 36.37 48.20
C GLU A 174 22.78 35.49 48.94
N GLU A 175 24.05 35.92 48.94
CA GLU A 175 25.07 35.36 49.81
C GLU A 175 24.83 35.90 51.23
N ASP A 176 24.41 35.00 52.12
CA ASP A 176 24.43 35.20 53.57
C ASP A 176 25.87 35.46 54.05
N GLU A 177 26.17 36.65 54.56
CA GLU A 177 27.34 36.92 55.41
C GLU A 177 26.90 37.42 56.80
N GLU A 178 27.21 36.58 57.79
CA GLU A 178 27.36 36.74 59.27
C GLU A 178 26.43 37.69 60.08
#